data_AF-A0A941G9N2-F1
#
_entry.id   AF-A0A941G9N2-F1
#
_cell.length_a   1.000
_cell.length_b   1.000
_cell.length_c   1.000
_cell.angle_alpha   90.00
_cell.angle_beta   90.00
_cell.angle_gamma   90.00
#
_symmetry.space_group_name_H-M   'P 1'
#
loop_
_entity.id
_entity.type
_entity.pdbx_description
1 polymer ?
#
loop_
_entity_poly.entity_id
_entity_poly.type
_entity_poly.pdbx_seq_one_letter_code
_entity_poly.pdbx_strand_id
1 'polypeptide(L)'
;MKDSLLKRLEGYFKKEKDSSKGYEKALEKHQEELIKLQAELKEKELKLKEFHKMYLLSQITEETYKQEKEVVDTLKTKIADVQQDMKLIETYKDEDARQIVADFEANHGEYGREKQKEITKLQYELLEAKDAYLSKLVEASEQYDKLINPERKLQQLKVKLGIQKATYVSGSHDALNLISLGDGYESLRIEQPEIFDALQYGRKPSKLEKAVKDAKEKGTI
;
A
#
# COMPACT_ATOMS: atom_id res chain seq x y z
N MET A 1 4.71 -17.41 -6.41
CA MET A 1 3.37 -17.01 -6.91
C MET A 1 2.83 -15.70 -6.32
N LYS A 2 3.37 -15.15 -5.21
CA LYS A 2 3.09 -13.78 -4.71
C LYS A 2 3.24 -12.66 -5.76
N ASP A 3 3.99 -12.93 -6.83
CA ASP A 3 4.56 -11.93 -7.71
C ASP A 3 3.75 -11.59 -8.97
N SER A 4 2.77 -12.39 -9.42
CA SER A 4 2.10 -12.10 -10.71
C SER A 4 0.98 -11.07 -10.58
N LEU A 5 0.35 -10.99 -9.41
CA LEU A 5 -0.96 -10.35 -9.22
C LEU A 5 -0.85 -8.91 -8.71
N LEU A 6 -0.07 -8.69 -7.64
CA LEU A 6 0.33 -7.35 -7.19
C LEU A 6 1.06 -6.63 -8.32
N LYS A 7 1.93 -7.31 -9.07
CA LYS A 7 2.61 -6.72 -10.23
C LYS A 7 1.66 -6.33 -11.36
N ARG A 8 0.54 -7.04 -11.56
CA ARG A 8 -0.48 -6.66 -12.55
C ARG A 8 -1.22 -5.39 -12.12
N LEU A 9 -1.63 -5.33 -10.86
CA LEU A 9 -2.26 -4.14 -10.25
C LEU A 9 -1.33 -2.93 -10.27
N GLU A 10 -0.09 -3.10 -9.80
CA GLU A 10 0.97 -2.09 -9.89
C GLU A 10 1.24 -1.70 -11.34
N GLY A 11 1.12 -2.64 -12.28
CA GLY A 11 1.22 -2.40 -13.72
C GLY A 11 0.13 -1.45 -14.22
N TYR A 12 -1.12 -1.64 -13.82
CA TYR A 12 -2.23 -0.74 -14.17
C TYR A 12 -2.04 0.66 -13.57
N PHE A 13 -1.68 0.76 -12.28
CA PHE A 13 -1.41 2.05 -11.64
C PHE A 13 -0.19 2.76 -12.24
N LYS A 14 0.84 2.00 -12.61
CA LYS A 14 2.01 2.57 -13.28
C LYS A 14 1.66 3.07 -14.67
N LYS A 15 0.88 2.30 -15.44
CA LYS A 15 0.41 2.70 -16.77
C LYS A 15 -0.41 3.99 -16.71
N GLU A 16 -1.34 4.10 -15.76
CA GLU A 16 -2.12 5.32 -15.54
C GLU A 16 -1.22 6.53 -15.23
N LYS A 17 -0.29 6.35 -14.29
CA LYS A 17 0.64 7.41 -13.88
C LYS A 17 1.56 7.86 -15.02
N ASP A 18 2.08 6.91 -15.80
CA ASP A 18 2.97 7.19 -16.92
C ASP A 18 2.19 7.87 -18.07
N SER A 19 0.97 7.41 -18.37
CA SER A 19 0.09 8.06 -19.35
C SER A 19 -0.31 9.47 -18.92
N SER A 20 -0.76 9.68 -17.67
CA SER A 20 -1.15 11.03 -17.20
C SER A 20 0.01 12.01 -17.28
N LYS A 21 1.22 11.58 -16.89
CA LYS A 21 2.43 12.41 -17.04
C LYS A 21 2.77 12.72 -18.49
N GLY A 22 2.55 11.77 -19.40
CA GLY A 22 2.74 11.97 -20.83
C GLY A 22 1.82 13.05 -21.37
N TYR A 23 0.52 12.96 -21.06
CA TYR A 23 -0.47 13.94 -21.46
C TYR A 23 -0.25 15.33 -20.83
N GLU A 24 0.12 15.40 -19.55
CA GLU A 24 0.46 16.67 -18.88
C GLU A 24 1.62 17.39 -19.56
N LYS A 25 2.70 16.66 -19.89
CA LYS A 25 3.84 17.25 -20.62
C LYS A 25 3.46 17.69 -22.03
N ALA A 26 2.63 16.92 -22.73
CA ALA A 26 2.16 17.30 -24.06
C ALA A 26 1.32 18.58 -23.98
N LEU A 27 0.42 18.66 -23.00
CA LEU A 27 -0.44 19.82 -22.78
C LEU A 27 0.38 21.07 -22.42
N GLU A 28 1.38 20.95 -21.54
CA GLU A 28 2.31 22.04 -21.20
C GLU A 28 3.04 22.56 -22.44
N LYS A 29 3.56 21.66 -23.28
CA LYS A 29 4.24 22.03 -24.53
C LYS A 29 3.32 22.78 -25.50
N HIS A 30 2.09 22.32 -25.69
CA HIS A 30 1.12 22.99 -26.55
C HIS A 30 0.66 24.33 -25.96
N GLN A 31 0.56 24.47 -24.63
CA GLN A 31 0.30 25.75 -23.97
C GLN A 31 1.42 26.76 -24.22
N GLU A 32 2.69 26.35 -24.08
CA GLU A 32 3.82 27.22 -24.40
C GLU A 32 3.84 27.65 -25.87
N GLU A 33 3.55 26.73 -26.78
CA GLU A 33 3.44 27.01 -28.21
C GLU A 33 2.30 27.99 -28.51
N LEU A 34 1.14 27.78 -27.91
CA LEU A 34 -0.02 28.65 -28.05
C LEU A 34 0.28 30.08 -27.60
N ILE A 35 0.96 30.25 -26.46
CA ILE A 35 1.35 31.58 -25.95
C ILE A 35 2.28 32.28 -26.95
N LYS A 36 3.28 31.57 -27.50
CA LYS A 36 4.21 32.12 -28.50
C LYS A 36 3.47 32.54 -29.78
N LEU A 37 2.61 31.68 -30.31
CA LEU A 37 1.82 31.96 -31.51
C LEU A 37 0.86 33.13 -31.30
N GLN A 38 0.22 33.24 -30.13
CA GLN A 38 -0.67 34.36 -29.81
C GLN A 38 0.10 35.70 -29.70
N ALA A 39 1.29 35.69 -29.12
CA ALA A 39 2.15 36.87 -29.06
C ALA A 39 2.59 37.30 -30.47
N GLU A 40 3.02 36.36 -31.30
CA GLU A 40 3.41 36.61 -32.69
C GLU A 40 2.23 37.11 -33.52
N LEU A 41 1.04 36.50 -33.39
CA LEU A 41 -0.17 36.94 -34.08
C LEU A 41 -0.50 38.40 -33.73
N LYS A 42 -0.42 38.77 -32.46
CA LYS A 42 -0.71 40.15 -32.03
C LYS A 42 0.25 41.17 -32.65
N GLU A 43 1.54 40.84 -32.74
CA GLU A 43 2.53 41.67 -33.42
C GLU A 43 2.23 41.79 -34.92
N LYS A 44 1.95 40.67 -35.58
CA LYS A 44 1.65 40.63 -37.02
C LYS A 44 0.33 41.31 -37.37
N GLU A 45 -0.69 41.25 -36.52
CA GLU A 45 -1.95 41.97 -36.71
C GLU A 45 -1.76 43.49 -36.64
N LEU A 46 -0.90 43.97 -35.72
CA LEU A 46 -0.52 45.39 -35.67
C LEU A 46 0.21 45.81 -36.95
N LYS A 47 1.18 45.01 -37.40
CA LYS A 47 1.92 45.27 -38.64
C LYS A 47 1.02 45.23 -39.88
N LEU A 48 0.10 44.27 -39.94
CA LEU A 48 -0.88 44.17 -41.03
C LEU A 48 -1.77 45.42 -41.10
N LYS A 49 -2.17 45.97 -39.95
CA LYS A 49 -2.92 47.22 -39.88
C LYS A 49 -2.12 48.40 -40.42
N GLU A 50 -0.81 48.45 -40.16
CA GLU A 50 0.07 49.47 -40.74
C GLU A 50 0.26 49.28 -42.24
N PHE A 51 0.49 48.05 -42.69
CA PHE A 51 0.61 47.73 -44.12
C PHE A 51 -0.67 48.07 -44.87
N HIS A 52 -1.83 47.83 -44.27
CA HIS A 52 -3.10 48.25 -44.85
C HIS A 52 -3.19 49.77 -45.03
N LYS A 53 -2.73 50.56 -44.05
CA LYS A 53 -2.65 52.03 -44.18
C LYS A 53 -1.69 52.45 -45.30
N MET A 54 -0.51 51.85 -45.36
CA MET A 54 0.50 52.15 -46.39
C MET A 54 -0.01 51.79 -47.78
N TYR A 55 -0.74 50.68 -47.92
CA TYR A 55 -1.38 50.28 -49.16
C TYR A 55 -2.44 51.29 -49.61
N LEU A 56 -3.32 51.75 -48.70
CA LEU A 56 -4.33 52.78 -49.01
C LEU A 56 -3.70 54.12 -49.44
N LEU A 57 -2.52 54.43 -48.92
CA LEU A 57 -1.74 55.61 -49.29
C LEU A 57 -0.84 55.39 -50.53
N SER A 58 -0.97 54.24 -51.21
CA SER A 58 -0.16 53.84 -52.37
C SER A 58 1.35 53.81 -52.10
N GLN A 59 1.76 53.61 -50.84
CA GLN A 59 3.16 53.54 -50.40
C GLN A 59 3.76 52.13 -50.54
N ILE A 60 2.91 51.09 -50.60
CA ILE A 60 3.29 49.70 -50.88
C ILE A 60 2.34 49.10 -51.92
N THR A 61 2.73 47.98 -52.52
CA THR A 61 1.89 47.25 -53.49
C THR A 61 0.83 46.40 -52.79
N GLU A 62 -0.24 46.07 -53.52
CA GLU A 62 -1.27 45.13 -53.05
C GLU A 62 -0.68 43.76 -52.70
N GLU A 63 0.34 43.34 -53.43
CA GLU A 63 1.01 42.06 -53.25
C GLU A 63 1.74 41.98 -51.91
N THR A 64 2.45 43.06 -51.52
CA THR A 64 3.08 43.15 -50.19
C THR A 64 2.04 43.09 -49.06
N TYR A 65 0.88 43.72 -49.23
CA TYR A 65 -0.21 43.65 -48.26
C TYR A 65 -0.80 42.23 -48.15
N LYS A 66 -1.05 41.58 -49.29
CA LYS A 66 -1.58 40.21 -49.33
C LYS A 66 -0.64 39.20 -48.66
N GLN A 67 0.68 39.33 -48.87
CA GLN A 67 1.67 38.47 -48.22
C GLN A 67 1.62 38.58 -46.69
N GLU A 68 1.55 39.80 -46.14
CA GLU A 68 1.46 39.97 -44.68
C GLU A 68 0.11 39.46 -44.15
N LYS A 69 -0.97 39.60 -44.92
CA LYS A 69 -2.28 39.04 -44.56
C LYS A 69 -2.24 37.52 -44.47
N GLU A 70 -1.61 36.86 -45.45
CA GLU A 70 -1.46 35.41 -45.48
C GLU A 70 -0.65 34.88 -44.29
N VAL A 71 0.35 35.62 -43.83
CA VAL A 71 1.09 35.30 -42.59
C VAL A 71 0.16 35.31 -41.37
N VAL A 72 -0.66 36.35 -41.23
CA VAL A 72 -1.65 36.46 -40.13
C VAL A 72 -2.68 35.33 -40.19
N ASP A 73 -3.21 35.03 -41.38
CA ASP A 73 -4.19 33.96 -41.57
C ASP A 73 -3.57 32.58 -41.26
N THR A 74 -2.32 32.35 -41.66
CA THR A 74 -1.56 31.13 -41.32
C THR A 74 -1.37 30.97 -39.81
N LEU A 75 -1.05 32.06 -39.10
CA LEU A 75 -0.91 32.05 -37.64
C LEU A 75 -2.24 31.72 -36.95
N LYS A 76 -3.36 32.26 -37.46
CA LYS A 76 -4.70 31.94 -36.93
C LYS A 76 -5.04 30.47 -37.09
N THR A 77 -4.73 29.88 -38.25
CA THR A 77 -4.92 28.44 -38.48
C THR A 77 -4.08 27.61 -37.52
N LYS A 78 -2.78 27.92 -37.38
CA LYS A 78 -1.91 27.20 -36.43
C LYS A 78 -2.40 27.28 -34.98
N ILE A 79 -2.91 28.44 -34.56
CA ILE A 79 -3.51 28.61 -33.22
C ILE A 79 -4.73 27.70 -33.06
N ALA A 80 -5.61 27.65 -34.06
CA ALA A 80 -6.79 26.79 -34.03
C ALA A 80 -6.40 25.29 -33.97
N ASP A 81 -5.39 24.89 -34.74
CA ASP A 81 -4.87 23.51 -34.75
C ASP A 81 -4.30 23.14 -33.37
N VAL A 82 -3.45 23.99 -32.77
CA VAL A 82 -2.91 23.75 -31.42
C VAL A 82 -4.02 23.68 -30.37
N GLN A 83 -5.03 24.53 -30.44
CA GLN A 83 -6.19 24.47 -29.53
C GLN A 83 -7.01 23.19 -29.71
N GLN A 84 -7.12 22.67 -30.94
CA GLN A 84 -7.76 21.40 -31.21
C GLN A 84 -6.94 20.22 -30.66
N ASP A 85 -5.62 20.23 -30.85
CA ASP A 85 -4.72 19.22 -30.30
C ASP A 85 -4.80 19.16 -28.77
N MET A 86 -4.85 20.31 -28.11
CA MET A 86 -5.05 20.38 -26.65
C MET A 86 -6.36 19.72 -26.20
N LYS A 87 -7.47 19.91 -26.92
CA LYS A 87 -8.75 19.24 -26.62
C LYS A 87 -8.70 17.74 -26.85
N LEU A 88 -7.99 17.30 -27.90
CA LEU A 88 -7.78 15.88 -28.18
C LEU A 88 -6.94 15.22 -27.08
N ILE A 89 -5.91 15.91 -26.57
CA ILE A 89 -5.11 15.44 -25.44
C ILE A 89 -5.98 15.16 -24.20
N GLU A 90 -6.88 16.08 -23.86
CA GLU A 90 -7.81 15.87 -22.75
C GLU A 90 -8.74 14.67 -23.00
N THR A 91 -9.25 14.54 -24.23
CA THR A 91 -10.12 13.42 -24.62
C THR A 91 -9.40 12.08 -24.50
N TYR A 92 -8.18 11.97 -25.04
CA TYR A 92 -7.39 10.74 -24.99
C TYR A 92 -6.94 10.39 -23.57
N LYS A 93 -6.64 11.40 -22.73
CA LYS A 93 -6.37 11.19 -21.31
C LYS A 93 -7.55 10.51 -20.61
N ASP A 94 -8.77 10.98 -20.86
CA ASP A 94 -9.98 10.40 -20.28
C ASP A 94 -10.28 9.00 -20.83
N GLU A 95 -10.08 8.77 -22.13
CA GLU A 95 -10.26 7.46 -22.77
C GLU A 95 -9.29 6.41 -22.21
N ASP A 96 -8.00 6.76 -22.10
CA ASP A 96 -6.98 5.85 -21.54
C ASP A 96 -7.27 5.53 -20.07
N ALA A 97 -7.69 6.51 -19.28
CA ALA A 97 -8.07 6.30 -17.88
C ALA A 97 -9.27 5.34 -17.78
N ARG A 98 -10.30 5.53 -18.61
CA ARG A 98 -11.47 4.63 -18.65
C ARG A 98 -11.09 3.22 -19.10
N GLN A 99 -10.18 3.08 -20.06
CA GLN A 99 -9.71 1.77 -20.51
C GLN A 99 -8.99 1.03 -19.38
N ILE A 100 -8.16 1.72 -18.60
CA ILE A 100 -7.48 1.12 -17.45
C ILE A 100 -8.49 0.65 -16.38
N VAL A 101 -9.54 1.43 -16.13
CA VAL A 101 -10.62 1.03 -15.22
C VAL A 101 -11.36 -0.19 -15.75
N ALA A 102 -11.72 -0.20 -17.04
CA ALA A 102 -12.40 -1.33 -17.66
C ALA A 102 -11.56 -2.61 -17.64
N ASP A 103 -10.25 -2.50 -17.93
CA ASP A 103 -9.31 -3.61 -17.83
C ASP A 103 -9.23 -4.13 -16.39
N PHE A 104 -9.24 -3.24 -15.40
CA PHE A 104 -9.25 -3.63 -13.99
C PHE A 104 -10.55 -4.36 -13.61
N GLU A 105 -11.71 -3.82 -13.98
CA GLU A 105 -13.02 -4.41 -13.69
C GLU A 105 -13.19 -5.78 -14.36
N ALA A 106 -12.75 -5.93 -15.61
CA ALA A 106 -12.78 -7.20 -16.33
C ALA A 106 -11.98 -8.31 -15.62
N ASN A 107 -10.87 -7.93 -14.97
CA ASN A 107 -10.02 -8.86 -14.23
C ASN A 107 -10.36 -8.93 -12.73
N HIS A 108 -11.33 -8.15 -12.24
CA HIS A 108 -11.69 -8.09 -10.82
C HIS A 108 -12.20 -9.44 -10.29
N GLY A 109 -12.88 -10.23 -11.13
CA GLY A 109 -13.35 -11.56 -10.76
C GLY A 109 -12.21 -12.55 -10.47
N GLU A 110 -11.16 -12.53 -11.30
CA GLU A 110 -9.94 -13.34 -11.08
C GLU A 110 -9.21 -12.86 -9.83
N TYR A 111 -9.07 -11.54 -9.68
CA TYR A 111 -8.48 -10.91 -8.49
C TYR A 111 -9.19 -11.34 -7.20
N GLY A 112 -10.53 -11.30 -7.18
CA GLY A 112 -11.33 -11.70 -6.02
C GLY A 112 -11.07 -13.16 -5.61
N ARG A 113 -10.97 -14.07 -6.58
CA ARG A 113 -10.71 -15.50 -6.32
C ARG A 113 -9.30 -15.75 -5.78
N GLU A 114 -8.29 -15.14 -6.38
CA GLU A 114 -6.91 -15.30 -5.93
C GLU A 114 -6.67 -14.64 -4.56
N LYS A 115 -7.23 -13.44 -4.32
CA LYS A 115 -7.25 -12.81 -2.99
C LYS A 115 -7.85 -13.74 -1.95
N GLN A 116 -9.01 -14.33 -2.23
CA GLN A 116 -9.67 -15.23 -1.28
C GLN A 116 -8.84 -16.49 -1.02
N LYS A 117 -8.17 -17.03 -2.05
CA LYS A 117 -7.27 -18.18 -1.90
C LYS A 117 -6.10 -17.87 -0.96
N GLU A 118 -5.45 -16.72 -1.13
CA GLU A 118 -4.34 -16.31 -0.25
C GLU A 118 -4.80 -16.01 1.18
N ILE A 119 -5.96 -15.36 1.36
CA ILE A 119 -6.55 -15.17 2.70
C ILE A 119 -6.83 -16.51 3.37
N THR A 120 -7.41 -17.45 2.64
CA THR A 120 -7.72 -18.80 3.15
C THR A 120 -6.44 -19.53 3.55
N LYS A 121 -5.38 -19.39 2.74
CA LYS A 121 -4.06 -19.93 3.08
C LYS A 121 -3.52 -19.33 4.38
N LEU A 122 -3.56 -18.01 4.55
CA LEU A 122 -3.16 -17.35 5.80
C LEU A 122 -3.98 -17.83 7.00
N GLN A 123 -5.29 -18.05 6.82
CA GLN A 123 -6.15 -18.60 7.88
C GLN A 123 -5.72 -20.02 8.29
N TYR A 124 -5.34 -20.88 7.33
CA TYR A 124 -4.81 -22.20 7.65
C TYR A 124 -3.44 -22.13 8.34
N GLU A 125 -2.55 -21.23 7.92
CA GLU A 125 -1.27 -21.00 8.61
C GLU A 125 -1.48 -20.52 10.07
N LEU A 126 -2.48 -19.66 10.32
CA LEU A 126 -2.87 -19.27 11.68
C LEU A 126 -3.46 -20.42 12.48
N LEU A 127 -4.23 -21.31 11.84
CA LEU A 127 -4.78 -22.50 12.48
C LEU A 127 -3.67 -23.48 12.89
N GLU A 128 -2.68 -23.68 12.02
CA GLU A 128 -1.48 -24.47 12.31
C GLU A 128 -0.66 -23.87 13.46
N ALA A 129 -0.45 -22.54 13.46
CA ALA A 129 0.24 -21.86 14.55
C ALA A 129 -0.50 -21.99 15.89
N LYS A 130 -1.85 -21.94 15.87
CA LYS A 130 -2.68 -22.18 17.05
C LYS A 130 -2.51 -23.60 17.57
N ASP A 131 -2.54 -24.59 16.68
CA ASP A 131 -2.35 -25.99 17.05
C ASP A 131 -0.96 -26.24 17.65
N ALA A 132 0.09 -25.66 17.05
CA ALA A 132 1.45 -25.72 17.57
C ALA A 132 1.57 -25.10 18.97
N TYR A 133 0.95 -23.93 19.20
CA TYR A 133 0.94 -23.29 20.51
C TYR A 133 0.24 -24.16 21.57
N LEU A 134 -0.94 -24.69 21.25
CA LEU A 134 -1.68 -25.57 22.18
C LEU A 134 -0.91 -26.86 22.47
N SER A 135 -0.29 -27.45 21.45
CA SER A 135 0.57 -28.63 21.62
C SER A 135 1.73 -28.36 22.57
N LYS A 136 2.36 -27.18 22.48
CA LYS A 136 3.42 -26.77 23.42
C LYS A 136 2.92 -26.63 24.86
N LEU A 137 1.70 -26.15 25.07
CA LEU A 137 1.11 -26.10 26.41
C LEU A 137 0.83 -27.50 26.97
N VAL A 138 0.39 -28.44 26.13
CA VAL A 138 0.20 -29.84 26.53
C VAL A 138 1.54 -30.46 26.94
N GLU A 139 2.57 -30.33 26.10
CA GLU A 139 3.92 -30.81 26.41
C GLU A 139 4.45 -30.24 27.73
N ALA A 140 4.27 -28.93 27.96
CA ALA A 140 4.71 -28.27 29.19
C ALA A 140 3.96 -28.80 30.43
N SER A 141 2.64 -29.05 30.31
CA SER A 141 1.86 -29.66 31.39
C SER A 141 2.35 -31.07 31.73
N GLU A 142 2.63 -31.90 30.73
CA GLU A 142 3.15 -33.25 30.94
C GLU A 142 4.54 -33.24 31.61
N GLN A 143 5.42 -32.32 31.20
CA GLN A 143 6.73 -32.16 31.83
C GLN A 143 6.60 -31.71 33.29
N TYR A 144 5.72 -30.74 33.56
CA TYR A 144 5.44 -30.30 34.93
C TYR A 144 4.92 -31.44 35.81
N ASP A 145 3.94 -32.22 35.32
CA ASP A 145 3.39 -33.33 36.08
C ASP A 145 4.45 -34.40 36.37
N LYS A 146 5.36 -34.68 35.43
CA LYS A 146 6.50 -35.58 35.68
C LYS A 146 7.38 -35.09 36.83
N LEU A 147 7.63 -33.79 36.92
CA LEU A 147 8.47 -33.18 37.96
C LEU A 147 7.78 -33.21 39.35
N ILE A 148 6.49 -32.94 39.41
CA ILE A 148 5.76 -32.75 40.68
C ILE A 148 5.09 -34.02 41.20
N ASN A 149 4.82 -35.02 40.34
CA ASN A 149 4.14 -36.26 40.73
C ASN A 149 4.81 -37.03 41.88
N PRO A 150 6.16 -37.18 41.94
CA PRO A 150 6.81 -37.83 43.08
C PRO A 150 6.51 -37.13 44.41
N GLU A 151 6.57 -35.79 44.42
CA GLU A 151 6.29 -34.99 45.61
C GLU A 151 4.80 -35.08 46.01
N ARG A 152 3.89 -35.00 45.05
CA ARG A 152 2.45 -35.23 45.29
C ARG A 152 2.19 -36.59 45.94
N LYS A 153 2.82 -37.66 45.44
CA LYS A 153 2.70 -39.01 46.01
C LYS A 153 3.24 -39.07 47.44
N LEU A 154 4.38 -38.44 47.71
CA LEU A 154 4.95 -38.37 49.05
C LEU A 154 4.05 -37.61 50.02
N GLN A 155 3.51 -36.45 49.59
CA GLN A 155 2.59 -35.67 50.42
C GLN A 155 1.31 -36.45 50.75
N GLN A 156 0.73 -37.15 49.76
CA GLN A 156 -0.43 -38.02 49.98
C GLN A 156 -0.12 -39.13 50.98
N LEU A 157 1.07 -39.72 50.94
CA LEU A 157 1.48 -40.75 51.89
C LEU A 157 1.59 -40.19 53.31
N LYS A 158 2.24 -39.02 53.48
CA LYS A 158 2.33 -38.35 54.79
C LYS A 158 0.95 -38.01 55.37
N VAL A 159 0.00 -37.62 54.52
CA VAL A 159 -1.40 -37.38 54.94
C VAL A 159 -2.06 -38.67 55.41
N LYS A 160 -1.93 -39.76 54.63
CA LYS A 160 -2.49 -41.08 54.99
C LYS A 160 -1.93 -41.62 56.31
N LEU A 161 -0.66 -41.35 56.60
CA LEU A 161 -0.01 -41.76 57.85
C LEU A 161 -0.29 -40.81 59.03
N GLY A 162 -1.09 -39.76 58.84
CA GLY A 162 -1.42 -38.80 59.90
C GLY A 162 -0.26 -37.85 60.28
N ILE A 163 0.81 -37.82 59.49
CA ILE A 163 2.01 -37.00 59.74
C ILE A 163 1.76 -35.53 59.39
N GLN A 164 0.90 -35.28 58.40
CA GLN A 164 0.53 -33.92 57.99
C GLN A 164 -0.94 -33.83 57.58
N LYS A 165 -1.54 -32.63 57.68
CA LYS A 165 -2.88 -32.37 57.14
C LYS A 165 -2.82 -32.23 55.61
N ALA A 166 -3.94 -32.48 54.95
CA ALA A 166 -4.06 -32.26 53.51
C ALA A 166 -3.86 -30.78 53.18
N THR A 167 -3.03 -30.49 52.19
CA THR A 167 -2.75 -29.14 51.68
C THR A 167 -2.95 -29.09 50.17
N TYR A 168 -3.27 -27.91 49.65
CA TYR A 168 -3.38 -27.68 48.21
C TYR A 168 -2.04 -27.91 47.51
N VAL A 169 -2.07 -28.58 46.36
CA VAL A 169 -0.93 -28.67 45.45
C VAL A 169 -1.35 -28.01 44.15
N SER A 170 -0.61 -26.96 43.78
CA SER A 170 -0.80 -26.22 42.53
C SER A 170 -0.80 -27.16 41.31
N GLY A 171 -1.71 -26.89 40.37
CA GLY A 171 -1.76 -27.55 39.07
C GLY A 171 -0.80 -26.90 38.07
N SER A 172 -0.57 -27.56 36.92
CA SER A 172 0.25 -26.99 35.83
C SER A 172 -0.25 -25.62 35.38
N HIS A 173 -1.57 -25.42 35.36
CA HIS A 173 -2.20 -24.14 35.06
C HIS A 173 -1.72 -23.00 35.96
N ASP A 174 -1.65 -23.23 37.28
CA ASP A 174 -1.25 -22.20 38.25
C ASP A 174 0.27 -22.00 38.23
N ALA A 175 1.02 -23.09 38.10
CA ALA A 175 2.49 -23.07 38.15
C ALA A 175 3.13 -22.50 36.88
N LEU A 176 2.51 -22.70 35.72
CA LEU A 176 3.02 -22.26 34.41
C LEU A 176 2.25 -21.06 33.86
N ASN A 177 1.56 -20.29 34.71
CA ASN A 177 0.79 -19.15 34.27
C ASN A 177 1.64 -17.92 33.98
N LEU A 178 2.59 -17.64 34.87
CA LEU A 178 3.32 -16.38 34.93
C LEU A 178 4.79 -16.68 35.17
N ILE A 179 5.65 -15.88 34.56
CA ILE A 179 7.07 -15.83 34.91
C ILE A 179 7.40 -14.48 35.55
N SER A 180 8.18 -14.52 36.62
CA SER A 180 8.71 -13.31 37.25
C SER A 180 9.85 -12.76 36.40
N LEU A 181 9.70 -11.52 35.98
CA LEU A 181 10.73 -10.71 35.34
C LEU A 181 11.17 -9.63 36.34
N GLY A 182 12.42 -9.16 36.29
CA GLY A 182 12.95 -8.26 37.33
C GLY A 182 12.13 -6.98 37.60
N ASP A 183 11.26 -6.57 36.68
CA ASP A 183 10.35 -5.44 36.75
C ASP A 183 8.85 -5.81 36.82
N GLY A 184 8.50 -7.09 37.02
CA GLY A 184 7.10 -7.53 37.17
C GLY A 184 6.86 -9.00 36.84
N TYR A 185 5.68 -9.31 36.30
CA TYR A 185 5.34 -10.65 35.84
C TYR A 185 4.90 -10.58 34.37
N GLU A 186 5.23 -11.61 33.60
CA GLU A 186 4.77 -11.80 32.23
C GLU A 186 3.90 -13.05 32.16
N SER A 187 2.76 -12.94 31.48
CA SER A 187 1.90 -14.08 31.20
C SER A 187 2.58 -15.00 30.21
N LEU A 188 2.64 -16.30 30.52
CA LEU A 188 3.10 -17.32 29.58
C LEU A 188 1.99 -17.75 28.60
N ARG A 189 0.77 -17.23 28.81
CA ARG A 189 -0.39 -17.47 27.98
C ARG A 189 -0.66 -16.29 27.06
N ILE A 190 -1.04 -16.59 25.83
CA ILE A 190 -1.46 -15.55 24.88
C ILE A 190 -2.86 -15.05 25.28
N GLU A 191 -2.99 -13.76 25.53
CA GLU A 191 -4.23 -13.11 25.92
C GLU A 191 -4.93 -12.42 24.74
N GLN A 192 -6.25 -12.22 24.84
CA GLN A 192 -7.03 -11.59 23.76
C GLN A 192 -6.52 -10.20 23.34
N PRO A 193 -6.09 -9.31 24.26
CA PRO A 193 -5.54 -8.01 23.87
C PRO A 193 -4.27 -8.15 23.02
N GLU A 194 -3.41 -9.12 23.32
CA GLU A 194 -2.17 -9.36 22.56
C GLU A 194 -2.47 -9.88 21.15
N ILE A 195 -3.47 -10.76 21.02
CA ILE A 195 -3.97 -11.23 19.72
C ILE A 195 -4.51 -10.05 18.91
N PHE A 196 -5.32 -9.21 19.54
CA PHE A 196 -5.90 -8.04 18.91
C PHE A 196 -4.82 -7.07 18.43
N ASP A 197 -3.86 -6.72 19.29
CA ASP A 197 -2.79 -5.79 18.95
C ASP A 197 -1.86 -6.35 17.85
N ALA A 198 -1.58 -7.65 17.88
CA ALA A 198 -0.78 -8.31 16.86
C ALA A 198 -1.49 -8.34 15.50
N LEU A 199 -2.78 -8.67 15.46
CA LEU A 199 -3.53 -8.76 14.21
C LEU A 199 -3.88 -7.38 13.63
N GLN A 200 -4.24 -6.43 14.47
CA GLN A 200 -4.70 -5.11 14.02
C GLN A 200 -3.55 -4.15 13.76
N TYR A 201 -2.50 -4.17 14.60
CA TYR A 201 -1.43 -3.20 14.55
C TYR A 201 -0.06 -3.80 14.22
N GLY A 202 0.06 -5.13 14.12
CA GLY A 202 1.34 -5.80 13.88
C GLY A 202 2.30 -5.65 15.06
N ARG A 203 1.79 -5.38 16.27
CA ARG A 203 2.60 -5.11 17.46
C ARG A 203 2.61 -6.31 18.39
N LYS A 204 3.77 -6.56 18.99
CA LYS A 204 3.92 -7.53 20.07
C LYS A 204 4.12 -6.79 21.39
N PRO A 205 3.82 -7.43 22.54
CA PRO A 205 4.15 -6.86 23.84
C PRO A 205 5.66 -6.62 23.96
N SER A 206 6.04 -5.38 24.26
CA SER A 206 7.45 -4.99 24.36
C SER A 206 8.19 -5.71 25.49
N LYS A 207 7.48 -6.05 26.57
CA LYS A 207 8.02 -6.84 27.69
C LYS A 207 8.36 -8.27 27.25
N LEU A 208 7.45 -8.94 26.54
CA LEU A 208 7.70 -10.26 25.94
C LEU A 208 8.94 -10.24 25.04
N GLU A 209 9.05 -9.26 24.14
CA GLU A 209 10.19 -9.15 23.23
C GLU A 209 11.52 -9.00 23.97
N LYS A 210 11.55 -8.15 25.01
CA LYS A 210 12.72 -7.96 25.86
C LYS A 210 13.07 -9.23 26.64
N ALA A 211 12.08 -9.88 27.26
CA ALA A 211 12.28 -11.11 28.02
C ALA A 211 12.86 -12.24 27.17
N VAL A 212 12.32 -12.44 25.96
CA VAL A 212 12.83 -13.43 25.00
C VAL A 212 14.26 -13.11 24.57
N LYS A 213 14.56 -11.83 24.32
CA LYS A 213 15.91 -11.39 23.96
C LYS A 213 16.90 -11.67 25.10
N ASP A 214 16.58 -11.26 26.32
CA ASP A 214 17.43 -11.45 27.50
C ASP A 214 17.66 -12.94 27.78
N ALA A 215 16.63 -13.79 27.61
CA ALA A 215 16.74 -15.23 27.81
C ALA A 215 17.67 -15.90 26.78
N LYS A 216 17.65 -15.46 25.52
CA LYS A 216 18.59 -15.89 24.48
C LYS A 216 20.02 -15.45 24.77
N GLU A 217 20.21 -14.20 25.19
CA GLU A 217 21.54 -13.68 25.54
C GLU A 217 22.16 -14.42 26.73
N LYS A 218 21.32 -14.90 27.66
CA LYS A 218 21.73 -15.71 28.81
C LYS A 218 21.87 -17.21 28.50
N GLY A 219 21.58 -17.65 27.27
CA GLY A 219 21.64 -19.06 26.86
C GLY A 219 20.64 -19.96 27.58
N THR A 220 19.53 -19.39 28.08
CA THR A 220 18.46 -20.14 28.74
C THR A 220 17.50 -20.78 27.73
N ILE A 221 17.39 -20.16 26.54
CA ILE A 221 16.68 -20.64 25.35
C ILE A 221 17.43 -20.29 24.07
#